data_AF-A0A7W9WHX7-F1
#
_entry.id   AF-A0A7W9WHX7-F1
#
_cell.length_a   1.000
_cell.length_b   1.000
_cell.length_c   1.000
_cell.angle_alpha   90.00
_cell.angle_beta   90.00
_cell.angle_gamma   90.00
#
_symmetry.space_group_name_H-M   'P 1'
#
loop_
_entity.id
_entity.type
_entity.pdbx_description
1 polymer ?
#
loop_
_entity_poly.entity_id
_entity_poly.type
_entity_poly.pdbx_seq_one_letter_code
_entity_poly.pdbx_strand_id
1 'polypeptide(L)'
;MVNLYGSIQPITVFPAKREQWNDLEACVGNLTNQTIPGHDVYADEAEEFDPSGRAEFDEHVATTIPKRKWNGPTFALQRLSFPDGKAKIDCKLGRYYVSLVTSEACDMELMRALAPQPDGPVPLSELPRRSWAHNKAGDPVVNGSGRSAAVAVATVILKAAEGGGYDILLNPRSGEVATHQFFNHVAPSGIFSPLDVNPPTFHKEFSVHRNFFREYIEELYSVDEYEIGTKPHHDVEEEPEIVQLIEALNAGVASLYYTGISVNLLNLRPEICTLLFIRDPDWYRRELAEADKSGRPWRMAWEWLGRENEYRLPSGRQHQYLFPLNENFEPRIPHEPMLRPAALIPNAAAAIDLALRVVK
;
A
#
# COMPACT_ATOMS: atom_id res chain seq x y z
N MET A 1 -11.68 -5.79 -12.51
CA MET A 1 -11.14 -7.02 -11.88
C MET A 1 -9.84 -7.37 -12.57
N VAL A 2 -8.82 -7.71 -11.78
CA VAL A 2 -7.51 -8.17 -12.27
C VAL A 2 -7.52 -9.70 -12.30
N ASN A 3 -6.98 -10.29 -13.36
CA ASN A 3 -6.76 -11.74 -13.45
C ASN A 3 -5.26 -12.00 -13.35
N LEU A 4 -4.78 -12.30 -12.15
CA LEU A 4 -3.38 -12.63 -11.90
C LEU A 4 -3.21 -14.16 -11.94
N TYR A 5 -2.61 -14.66 -13.03
CA TYR A 5 -2.33 -16.09 -13.26
C TYR A 5 -3.54 -17.02 -13.07
N GLY A 6 -4.70 -16.62 -13.60
CA GLY A 6 -5.95 -17.39 -13.50
C GLY A 6 -6.77 -17.11 -12.26
N SER A 7 -6.30 -16.24 -11.34
CA SER A 7 -7.04 -15.83 -10.15
C SER A 7 -7.64 -14.44 -10.34
N ILE A 8 -8.98 -14.36 -10.29
CA ILE A 8 -9.71 -13.10 -10.37
C ILE A 8 -9.71 -12.42 -9.00
N GLN A 9 -9.29 -11.16 -8.98
CA GLN A 9 -9.21 -10.33 -7.78
C GLN A 9 -10.26 -9.21 -7.82
N PRO A 10 -10.94 -8.91 -6.69
CA PRO A 10 -11.96 -7.87 -6.60
C PRO A 10 -11.32 -6.48 -6.54
N ILE A 11 -10.62 -6.11 -7.60
CA ILE A 11 -9.88 -4.86 -7.72
C ILE A 11 -10.06 -4.26 -9.10
N THR A 12 -10.11 -2.94 -9.16
CA THR A 12 -10.01 -2.21 -10.43
C THR A 12 -8.64 -1.55 -10.55
N VAL A 13 -8.16 -1.40 -11.77
CA VAL A 13 -6.85 -0.80 -12.06
C VAL A 13 -6.97 0.21 -13.19
N PHE A 14 -6.14 1.25 -13.09
CA PHE A 14 -5.96 2.30 -14.07
C PHE A 14 -4.48 2.32 -14.45
N PRO A 15 -4.08 1.53 -15.47
CA PRO A 15 -2.67 1.41 -15.84
C PRO A 15 -2.06 2.74 -16.29
N ALA A 16 -0.81 2.98 -15.90
CA ALA A 16 -0.02 4.10 -16.40
C ALA A 16 0.26 3.94 -17.89
N LYS A 17 0.18 5.03 -18.65
CA LYS A 17 0.66 5.03 -20.04
C LYS A 17 2.19 4.97 -20.07
N ARG A 18 2.76 4.45 -21.16
CA ARG A 18 4.21 4.26 -21.29
C ARG A 18 5.02 5.54 -21.08
N GLU A 19 4.50 6.67 -21.54
CA GLU A 19 5.14 7.98 -21.32
C GLU A 19 5.15 8.45 -19.86
N GLN A 20 4.36 7.82 -18.98
CA GLN A 20 4.30 8.14 -17.55
C GLN A 20 5.21 7.24 -16.70
N TRP A 21 5.75 6.15 -17.25
CA TRP A 21 6.44 5.14 -16.43
C TRP A 21 7.63 5.70 -15.67
N ASN A 22 8.38 6.65 -16.24
CA ASN A 22 9.57 7.23 -15.62
C ASN A 22 9.27 8.45 -14.72
N ASP A 23 8.00 8.78 -14.50
CA ASP A 23 7.59 9.92 -13.68
C ASP A 23 6.67 9.41 -12.56
N LEU A 24 7.23 9.25 -11.36
CA LEU A 24 6.49 8.78 -10.18
C LEU A 24 5.36 9.73 -9.78
N GLU A 25 5.51 11.02 -10.07
CA GLU A 25 4.54 12.05 -9.75
C GLU A 25 3.49 12.19 -10.87
N ALA A 26 3.58 11.39 -11.95
CA ALA A 26 2.66 11.44 -13.08
C ALA A 26 1.20 11.19 -12.68
N CYS A 27 0.96 10.53 -11.55
CA CYS A 27 -0.38 10.31 -11.01
C CYS A 27 -0.86 11.41 -10.06
N VAL A 28 0.03 12.22 -9.49
CA VAL A 28 -0.34 13.20 -8.46
C VAL A 28 -1.13 14.35 -9.09
N GLY A 29 -2.28 14.63 -8.49
CA GLY A 29 -3.17 15.74 -8.79
C GLY A 29 -3.03 16.87 -7.79
N ASN A 30 -4.15 17.46 -7.36
CA ASN A 30 -4.16 18.58 -6.43
C ASN A 30 -4.36 18.12 -4.98
N LEU A 31 -3.71 18.82 -4.04
CA LEU A 31 -4.04 18.74 -2.62
C LEU A 31 -5.08 19.81 -2.27
N THR A 32 -6.33 19.36 -2.15
CA THR A 32 -7.49 20.17 -1.77
C THR A 32 -7.74 20.07 -0.26
N ASN A 33 -8.54 20.98 0.32
CA ASN A 33 -8.86 21.00 1.75
C ASN A 33 -7.64 20.76 2.67
N GLN A 34 -6.76 21.77 2.75
CA GLN A 34 -5.46 21.69 3.44
C GLN A 34 -5.56 21.87 4.96
N THR A 35 -6.71 21.57 5.54
CA THR A 35 -6.94 21.54 6.99
C THR A 35 -6.93 20.10 7.44
N ILE A 36 -6.01 19.74 8.33
CA ILE A 36 -5.96 18.40 8.90
C ILE A 36 -6.96 18.32 10.06
N PRO A 37 -7.90 17.37 10.07
CA PRO A 37 -8.79 17.18 11.20
C PRO A 37 -8.01 16.91 12.50
N GLY A 38 -8.56 17.33 13.63
CA GLY A 38 -8.01 16.99 14.95
C GLY A 38 -7.91 15.46 15.15
N HIS A 39 -7.03 15.02 16.06
CA HIS A 39 -6.80 13.59 16.30
C HIS A 39 -8.03 12.84 16.84
N ASP A 40 -8.97 13.55 17.45
CA ASP A 40 -10.22 13.10 18.04
C ASP A 40 -11.45 13.59 17.27
N VAL A 41 -11.24 14.22 16.11
CA VAL A 41 -12.31 14.78 15.28
C VAL A 41 -12.72 13.75 14.24
N TYR A 42 -13.95 13.24 14.36
CA TYR A 42 -14.51 12.30 13.40
C TYR A 42 -14.84 12.97 12.05
N ALA A 43 -15.60 14.06 12.10
CA ALA A 43 -16.07 14.85 10.96
C ALA A 43 -15.95 16.34 11.31
N ASP A 44 -15.58 17.18 10.35
CA ASP A 44 -15.60 18.64 10.50
C ASP A 44 -16.84 19.23 9.77
N GLU A 45 -17.02 20.56 9.85
CA GLU A 45 -18.16 21.22 9.20
C GLU A 45 -18.11 21.14 7.65
N ALA A 46 -16.95 20.84 7.07
CA ALA A 46 -16.75 20.79 5.63
C ALA A 46 -17.02 19.40 5.03
N GLU A 47 -16.99 18.33 5.85
CA GLU A 47 -17.19 16.98 5.36
C GLU A 47 -18.04 16.08 6.29
N GLU A 48 -19.10 15.50 5.72
CA GLU A 48 -20.00 14.58 6.40
C GLU A 48 -19.63 13.12 6.11
N PHE A 49 -19.05 12.43 7.09
CA PHE A 49 -18.75 10.99 7.02
C PHE A 49 -19.91 10.11 7.46
N ASP A 50 -19.80 8.80 7.17
CA ASP A 50 -20.77 7.78 7.57
C ASP A 50 -21.05 7.81 9.09
N PRO A 51 -22.26 8.22 9.54
CA PRO A 51 -22.54 8.35 10.96
C PRO A 51 -22.44 7.02 11.71
N SER A 52 -22.57 5.88 11.03
CA SER A 52 -22.43 4.56 11.66
C SER A 52 -20.98 4.20 12.01
N GLY A 53 -19.99 4.93 11.48
CA GLY A 53 -18.58 4.77 11.83
C GLY A 53 -18.18 5.45 13.15
N ARG A 54 -19.03 6.33 13.70
CA ARG A 54 -18.67 7.18 14.84
C ARG A 54 -18.28 6.39 16.10
N ALA A 55 -19.09 5.40 16.47
CA ALA A 55 -18.83 4.62 17.70
C ALA A 55 -17.50 3.84 17.63
N GLU A 56 -17.21 3.26 16.47
CA GLU A 56 -15.96 2.53 16.21
C GLU A 56 -14.75 3.48 16.19
N PHE A 57 -14.91 4.70 15.67
CA PHE A 57 -13.88 5.74 15.74
C PHE A 57 -13.59 6.15 17.18
N ASP A 58 -14.62 6.42 17.98
CA ASP A 58 -14.47 6.81 19.38
C ASP A 58 -13.76 5.69 20.18
N GLU A 59 -14.05 4.41 19.88
CA GLU A 59 -13.34 3.26 20.46
C GLU A 59 -11.86 3.20 20.05
N HIS A 60 -11.56 3.42 18.77
CA HIS A 60 -10.18 3.50 18.32
C HIS A 60 -9.40 4.59 19.07
N VAL A 61 -9.94 5.81 19.13
CA VAL A 61 -9.32 6.94 19.86
C VAL A 61 -9.12 6.62 21.35
N ALA A 62 -10.11 6.01 22.00
CA ALA A 62 -10.03 5.67 23.41
C ALA A 62 -8.96 4.59 23.73
N THR A 63 -8.70 3.68 22.79
CA THR A 63 -7.74 2.57 22.98
C THR A 63 -6.31 2.89 22.56
N THR A 64 -6.09 4.02 21.88
CA THR A 64 -4.79 4.53 21.41
C THR A 64 -3.83 4.87 22.56
N ILE A 65 -4.34 5.39 23.66
CA ILE A 65 -3.54 5.79 24.82
C ILE A 65 -3.54 4.60 25.80
N PRO A 66 -2.47 3.80 25.98
CA PRO A 66 -1.04 4.08 25.77
C PRO A 66 -0.29 3.06 24.84
N LYS A 67 -0.96 2.47 23.83
CA LYS A 67 -0.49 1.26 23.12
C LYS A 67 0.33 1.48 21.84
N ARG A 68 1.05 2.60 21.67
CA ARG A 68 1.80 2.93 20.43
C ARG A 68 0.96 3.02 19.14
N LYS A 69 -0.37 2.88 19.21
CA LYS A 69 -1.23 3.18 18.05
C LYS A 69 -1.28 4.70 17.87
N TRP A 70 -1.30 5.18 16.63
CA TRP A 70 -1.30 6.61 16.30
C TRP A 70 -2.38 6.90 15.27
N ASN A 71 -3.18 7.96 15.48
CA ASN A 71 -4.12 8.46 14.48
C ASN A 71 -3.43 9.47 13.57
N GLY A 72 -2.53 8.97 12.72
CA GLY A 72 -1.71 9.78 11.84
C GLY A 72 -2.48 10.53 10.75
N PRO A 73 -1.94 11.66 10.25
CA PRO A 73 -2.47 12.33 9.08
C PRO A 73 -2.34 11.44 7.84
N THR A 74 -3.23 11.62 6.86
CA THR A 74 -3.19 10.87 5.59
C THR A 74 -3.53 11.79 4.43
N PHE A 75 -3.03 11.48 3.23
CA PHE A 75 -3.60 12.00 1.99
C PHE A 75 -4.74 11.06 1.58
N ALA A 76 -5.97 11.48 1.82
CA ALA A 76 -7.17 10.73 1.45
C ALA A 76 -7.64 11.13 0.05
N LEU A 77 -8.24 10.17 -0.66
CA LEU A 77 -8.84 10.40 -1.97
C LEU A 77 -9.88 11.53 -1.88
N GLN A 78 -9.68 12.56 -2.70
CA GLN A 78 -10.76 13.48 -3.06
C GLN A 78 -11.43 12.98 -4.33
N ARG A 79 -10.64 12.77 -5.40
CA ARG A 79 -11.15 12.37 -6.70
C ARG A 79 -10.06 11.73 -7.57
N LEU A 80 -10.43 10.69 -8.31
CA LEU A 80 -9.69 10.21 -9.49
C LEU A 80 -10.26 10.86 -10.75
N SER A 81 -9.38 11.47 -11.53
CA SER A 81 -9.73 12.07 -12.84
C SER A 81 -8.86 11.48 -13.94
N PHE A 82 -9.29 11.63 -15.19
CA PHE A 82 -8.63 11.01 -16.34
C PHE A 82 -8.36 12.01 -17.48
N PRO A 83 -7.67 13.14 -17.23
CA PRO A 83 -7.28 14.06 -18.30
C PRO A 83 -6.46 13.32 -19.35
N ASP A 84 -6.85 13.44 -20.61
CA ASP A 84 -6.25 12.73 -21.75
C ASP A 84 -6.12 11.21 -21.53
N GLY A 85 -7.03 10.62 -20.75
CA GLY A 85 -7.02 9.19 -20.40
C GLY A 85 -5.87 8.78 -19.47
N LYS A 86 -5.26 9.72 -18.73
CA LYS A 86 -4.21 9.46 -17.73
C LYS A 86 -4.80 9.64 -16.33
N ALA A 87 -4.69 8.62 -15.48
CA ALA A 87 -5.23 8.70 -14.14
C ALA A 87 -4.48 9.76 -13.30
N LYS A 88 -5.23 10.62 -12.63
CA LYS A 88 -4.76 11.66 -11.71
C LYS A 88 -5.52 11.56 -10.38
N ILE A 89 -4.80 11.55 -9.27
CA ILE A 89 -5.35 11.48 -7.92
C ILE A 89 -5.29 12.85 -7.23
N ASP A 90 -6.45 13.49 -7.13
CA ASP A 90 -6.64 14.64 -6.26
C ASP A 90 -6.85 14.10 -4.83
N CYS A 91 -6.15 14.68 -3.87
CA CYS A 91 -6.23 14.30 -2.47
C CYS A 91 -6.77 15.44 -1.60
N LYS A 92 -7.17 15.06 -0.38
CA LYS A 92 -7.45 15.93 0.75
C LYS A 92 -6.70 15.43 1.98
N LEU A 93 -6.57 16.26 3.00
CA LEU A 93 -6.01 15.81 4.27
C LEU A 93 -7.06 15.04 5.08
N GLY A 94 -6.64 13.92 5.67
CA GLY A 94 -7.48 13.02 6.45
C GLY A 94 -6.76 12.43 7.65
N ARG A 95 -7.37 11.42 8.27
CA ARG A 95 -6.86 10.74 9.47
C ARG A 95 -7.03 9.23 9.32
N TYR A 96 -6.01 8.49 9.76
CA TYR A 96 -5.97 7.04 9.62
C TYR A 96 -7.21 6.33 10.20
N TYR A 97 -7.65 6.69 11.41
CA TYR A 97 -8.81 6.04 12.03
C TYR A 97 -10.12 6.35 11.32
N VAL A 98 -10.26 7.54 10.74
CA VAL A 98 -11.42 7.85 9.91
C VAL A 98 -11.42 6.97 8.65
N SER A 99 -10.25 6.73 8.06
CA SER A 99 -10.10 5.77 6.96
C SER A 99 -10.50 4.35 7.35
N LEU A 100 -10.11 3.87 8.54
CA LEU A 100 -10.49 2.55 9.04
C LEU A 100 -12.01 2.38 9.05
N VAL A 101 -12.72 3.32 9.68
CA VAL A 101 -14.17 3.16 9.90
C VAL A 101 -15.03 3.56 8.71
N THR A 102 -14.50 4.34 7.75
CA THR A 102 -15.24 4.77 6.55
C THR A 102 -14.90 3.96 5.30
N SER A 103 -13.75 3.27 5.28
CA SER A 103 -13.28 2.49 4.12
C SER A 103 -12.98 1.03 4.48
N GLU A 104 -12.04 0.76 5.40
CA GLU A 104 -11.69 -0.63 5.75
C GLU A 104 -12.88 -1.43 6.30
N ALA A 105 -13.74 -0.78 7.08
CA ALA A 105 -14.95 -1.40 7.61
C ALA A 105 -15.91 -1.91 6.53
N CYS A 106 -15.82 -1.44 5.27
CA CYS A 106 -16.64 -1.96 4.16
C CYS A 106 -16.27 -3.41 3.78
N ASP A 107 -15.02 -3.82 3.97
CA ASP A 107 -14.59 -5.20 3.72
C ASP A 107 -15.25 -6.14 4.75
N MET A 108 -15.11 -5.80 6.03
CA MET A 108 -15.73 -6.56 7.12
C MET A 108 -17.26 -6.56 7.06
N GLU A 109 -17.88 -5.47 6.62
CA GLU A 109 -19.32 -5.39 6.37
C GLU A 109 -19.75 -6.44 5.33
N LEU A 110 -19.04 -6.50 4.20
CA LEU A 110 -19.32 -7.47 3.14
C LEU A 110 -19.08 -8.90 3.60
N MET A 111 -17.97 -9.17 4.31
CA MET A 111 -17.68 -10.51 4.83
C MET A 111 -18.74 -11.00 5.82
N ARG A 112 -19.27 -10.11 6.67
CA ARG A 112 -20.38 -10.43 7.59
C ARG A 112 -21.67 -10.73 6.85
N ALA A 113 -21.99 -9.96 5.81
CA ALA A 113 -23.18 -10.20 4.99
C ALA A 113 -23.09 -11.52 4.18
N LEU A 114 -21.89 -11.89 3.73
CA LEU A 114 -21.64 -13.16 3.02
C LEU A 114 -21.56 -14.37 3.96
N ALA A 115 -21.27 -14.21 5.25
CA ALA A 115 -21.04 -15.33 6.17
C ALA A 115 -22.17 -16.39 6.19
N PRO A 116 -23.47 -16.04 6.12
CA PRO A 116 -24.55 -17.03 6.05
C PRO A 116 -24.63 -17.78 4.71
N GLN A 117 -24.22 -17.13 3.61
CA GLN A 117 -24.26 -17.69 2.26
C GLN A 117 -23.08 -17.15 1.43
N PRO A 118 -21.89 -17.78 1.52
CA PRO A 118 -20.65 -17.24 0.94
C PRO A 118 -20.68 -17.00 -0.57
N ASP A 119 -21.47 -17.80 -1.31
CA ASP A 119 -21.65 -17.68 -2.77
C ASP A 119 -22.94 -16.94 -3.15
N GLY A 120 -23.64 -16.37 -2.16
CA GLY A 120 -24.91 -15.68 -2.34
C GLY A 120 -24.73 -14.24 -2.81
N PRO A 121 -25.69 -13.69 -3.57
CA PRO A 121 -25.70 -12.26 -3.85
C PRO A 121 -25.97 -11.48 -2.56
N VAL A 122 -25.21 -10.41 -2.33
CA VAL A 122 -25.48 -9.44 -1.25
C VAL A 122 -26.00 -8.15 -1.89
N PRO A 123 -27.27 -7.77 -1.66
CA PRO A 123 -27.79 -6.52 -2.17
C PRO A 123 -27.15 -5.34 -1.44
N LEU A 124 -26.94 -4.23 -2.15
CA LEU A 124 -26.32 -3.02 -1.58
C LEU A 124 -27.05 -2.53 -0.31
N SER A 125 -28.38 -2.71 -0.24
CA SER A 125 -29.22 -2.35 0.92
C SER A 125 -28.87 -3.08 2.22
N GLU A 126 -28.18 -4.22 2.13
CA GLU A 126 -27.68 -4.97 3.30
C GLU A 126 -26.28 -4.50 3.74
N LEU A 127 -25.69 -3.57 3.01
CA LEU A 127 -24.36 -3.01 3.24
C LEU A 127 -24.50 -1.50 3.54
N PRO A 128 -24.94 -1.10 4.75
CA PRO A 128 -25.22 0.31 5.06
C PRO A 128 -24.03 1.25 4.86
N ARG A 129 -22.80 0.86 5.22
CA ARG A 129 -21.58 1.67 5.02
C ARG A 129 -21.28 1.83 3.53
N ARG A 130 -21.34 0.73 2.77
CA ARG A 130 -21.18 0.78 1.31
C ARG A 130 -22.29 1.60 0.65
N SER A 131 -23.55 1.42 1.07
CA SER A 131 -24.70 2.21 0.63
C SER A 131 -24.46 3.70 0.83
N TRP A 132 -23.96 4.10 2.00
CA TRP A 132 -23.58 5.47 2.28
C TRP A 132 -22.54 5.99 1.27
N ALA A 133 -21.46 5.23 1.05
CA ALA A 133 -20.41 5.59 0.11
C ALA A 133 -20.97 5.81 -1.32
N HIS A 134 -21.83 4.91 -1.80
CA HIS A 134 -22.49 5.07 -3.10
C HIS A 134 -23.42 6.27 -3.15
N ASN A 135 -24.20 6.52 -2.09
CA ASN A 135 -25.13 7.65 -2.04
C ASN A 135 -24.42 9.01 -2.01
N LYS A 136 -23.30 9.12 -1.27
CA LYS A 136 -22.53 10.38 -1.17
C LYS A 136 -21.63 10.62 -2.38
N ALA A 137 -20.98 9.58 -2.89
CA ALA A 137 -19.96 9.70 -3.94
C ALA A 137 -20.52 9.50 -5.36
N GLY A 138 -21.68 8.87 -5.51
CA GLY A 138 -22.16 8.30 -6.77
C GLY A 138 -21.33 7.07 -7.15
N ASP A 139 -20.11 7.31 -7.62
CA ASP A 139 -19.11 6.26 -7.87
C ASP A 139 -17.97 6.34 -6.83
N PRO A 140 -18.01 5.48 -5.79
CA PRO A 140 -17.01 5.50 -4.73
C PRO A 140 -15.64 4.96 -5.16
N VAL A 141 -15.50 4.41 -6.38
CA VAL A 141 -14.20 4.03 -6.93
C VAL A 141 -13.37 5.26 -7.28
N VAL A 142 -14.01 6.30 -7.79
CA VAL A 142 -13.33 7.51 -8.29
C VAL A 142 -13.62 8.76 -7.47
N ASN A 143 -14.59 8.71 -6.55
CA ASN A 143 -14.96 9.84 -5.71
C ASN A 143 -14.88 9.47 -4.22
N GLY A 144 -14.10 10.26 -3.47
CA GLY A 144 -13.87 10.06 -2.04
C GLY A 144 -14.88 10.77 -1.13
N SER A 145 -15.89 11.47 -1.67
CA SER A 145 -16.89 12.17 -0.85
C SER A 145 -17.56 11.27 0.19
N GLY A 146 -17.65 11.77 1.42
CA GLY A 146 -18.31 11.06 2.52
C GLY A 146 -17.46 9.96 3.16
N ARG A 147 -16.16 9.90 2.81
CA ARG A 147 -15.17 8.99 3.40
C ARG A 147 -13.79 9.66 3.48
N SER A 148 -12.94 9.13 4.35
CA SER A 148 -11.51 9.46 4.37
C SER A 148 -10.72 8.28 3.77
N ALA A 149 -10.89 8.02 2.47
CA ALA A 149 -10.23 6.87 1.82
C ALA A 149 -8.72 7.14 1.66
N ALA A 150 -7.92 6.81 2.68
CA ALA A 150 -6.48 7.05 2.70
C ALA A 150 -5.80 6.39 1.49
N VAL A 151 -5.04 7.16 0.72
CA VAL A 151 -4.25 6.61 -0.39
C VAL A 151 -3.06 5.86 0.18
N ALA A 152 -2.64 4.76 -0.44
CA ALA A 152 -1.37 4.10 -0.14
C ALA A 152 -0.44 4.08 -1.36
N VAL A 153 0.84 3.78 -1.16
CA VAL A 153 1.80 3.49 -2.23
C VAL A 153 2.28 2.06 -2.06
N ALA A 154 2.22 1.25 -3.12
CA ALA A 154 2.66 -0.15 -3.10
C ALA A 154 3.69 -0.39 -4.19
N THR A 155 4.88 -0.85 -3.79
CA THR A 155 6.00 -1.09 -4.71
C THR A 155 6.24 -2.56 -4.89
N VAL A 156 6.28 -3.01 -6.15
CA VAL A 156 6.80 -4.33 -6.49
C VAL A 156 8.32 -4.24 -6.61
N ILE A 157 9.07 -4.90 -5.74
CA ILE A 157 10.49 -5.17 -6.00
C ILE A 157 10.57 -6.44 -6.85
N LEU A 158 10.93 -6.26 -8.11
CA LEU A 158 11.21 -7.34 -9.06
C LEU A 158 12.72 -7.37 -9.31
N LYS A 159 13.36 -8.51 -9.08
CA LYS A 159 14.81 -8.63 -9.30
C LYS A 159 15.14 -9.80 -10.20
N ALA A 160 16.23 -9.69 -10.97
CA ALA A 160 16.80 -10.85 -11.66
C ALA A 160 17.20 -11.95 -10.66
N ALA A 161 17.05 -13.21 -11.05
CA ALA A 161 17.43 -14.36 -10.23
C ALA A 161 18.75 -15.00 -10.70
N GLU A 162 19.56 -15.49 -9.75
CA GLU A 162 20.78 -16.26 -10.01
C GLU A 162 20.38 -17.59 -10.67
N GLY A 163 20.61 -17.73 -11.98
CA GLY A 163 20.16 -18.88 -12.78
C GLY A 163 19.03 -18.58 -13.78
N GLY A 164 18.73 -17.31 -14.04
CA GLY A 164 17.72 -16.87 -15.02
C GLY A 164 16.35 -16.64 -14.40
N GLY A 165 15.46 -15.92 -15.11
CA GLY A 165 14.16 -15.49 -14.58
C GLY A 165 14.25 -14.39 -13.53
N TYR A 166 13.21 -14.27 -12.70
CA TYR A 166 13.03 -13.15 -11.78
C TYR A 166 12.41 -13.59 -10.45
N ASP A 167 12.58 -12.78 -9.40
CA ASP A 167 11.90 -12.95 -8.12
C ASP A 167 11.15 -11.66 -7.74
N ILE A 168 9.95 -11.81 -7.20
CA ILE A 168 9.18 -10.71 -6.57
C ILE A 168 9.36 -10.79 -5.05
N LEU A 169 9.66 -9.66 -4.40
CA LEU A 169 9.55 -9.57 -2.94
C LEU A 169 8.07 -9.60 -2.52
N LEU A 170 7.66 -10.69 -1.88
CA LEU A 170 6.29 -10.97 -1.49
C LEU A 170 6.27 -11.68 -0.13
N ASN A 171 5.75 -10.97 0.88
CA ASN A 171 5.82 -11.41 2.27
C ASN A 171 4.42 -11.50 2.87
N PRO A 172 4.16 -12.46 3.78
CA PRO A 172 2.95 -12.42 4.58
C PRO A 172 3.05 -11.33 5.66
N ARG A 173 1.97 -10.57 5.81
CA ARG A 173 1.84 -9.56 6.87
C ARG A 173 1.79 -10.20 8.26
N SER A 174 2.25 -9.47 9.26
CA SER A 174 2.24 -9.85 10.68
C SER A 174 0.83 -10.10 11.20
N GLY A 175 0.71 -10.82 12.32
CA GLY A 175 -0.55 -10.91 13.08
C GLY A 175 -0.87 -9.65 13.88
N GLU A 176 0.07 -8.69 13.95
CA GLU A 176 -0.07 -7.47 14.75
C GLU A 176 -0.69 -6.29 13.98
N VAL A 177 -0.74 -6.38 12.64
CA VAL A 177 -1.32 -5.31 11.80
C VAL A 177 -2.85 -5.26 11.93
N ALA A 178 -3.44 -4.09 11.67
CA ALA A 178 -4.87 -3.86 11.84
C ALA A 178 -5.75 -4.57 10.79
N THR A 179 -5.24 -4.78 9.58
CA THR A 179 -6.00 -5.31 8.44
C THR A 179 -5.24 -6.41 7.71
N HIS A 180 -5.98 -7.37 7.15
CA HIS A 180 -5.46 -8.46 6.30
C HIS A 180 -4.25 -9.20 6.88
N GLN A 181 -4.30 -9.52 8.18
CA GLN A 181 -3.27 -10.29 8.89
C GLN A 181 -2.96 -11.59 8.14
N PHE A 182 -1.67 -11.93 8.05
CA PHE A 182 -1.15 -13.13 7.38
C PHE A 182 -1.35 -13.22 5.87
N PHE A 183 -2.01 -12.26 5.22
CA PHE A 183 -2.08 -12.20 3.77
C PHE A 183 -0.73 -11.74 3.20
N ASN A 184 -0.39 -12.24 2.03
CA ASN A 184 0.77 -11.80 1.29
C ASN A 184 0.54 -10.38 0.75
N HIS A 185 1.58 -9.56 0.83
CA HIS A 185 1.63 -8.24 0.23
C HIS A 185 3.05 -7.96 -0.29
N VAL A 186 3.14 -7.14 -1.32
CA VAL A 186 4.41 -6.58 -1.82
C VAL A 186 4.98 -5.60 -0.82
N ALA A 187 6.30 -5.45 -0.78
CA ALA A 187 7.00 -4.49 0.05
C ALA A 187 8.03 -3.72 -0.80
N PRO A 188 8.22 -2.40 -0.59
CA PRO A 188 7.57 -1.57 0.42
C PRO A 188 6.10 -1.21 0.10
N SER A 189 5.24 -1.09 1.12
CA SER A 189 3.84 -0.67 0.97
C SER A 189 3.26 0.03 2.21
N GLY A 190 2.98 1.33 2.11
CA GLY A 190 2.37 2.04 3.23
C GLY A 190 1.52 3.24 2.83
N ILE A 191 0.92 3.87 3.85
CA ILE A 191 -0.05 4.94 3.65
C ILE A 191 0.66 6.16 3.07
N PHE A 192 0.07 6.76 2.04
CA PHE A 192 0.51 8.04 1.52
C PHE A 192 0.15 9.13 2.52
N SER A 193 1.10 9.46 3.39
CA SER A 193 0.90 10.39 4.50
C SER A 193 2.04 11.39 4.64
N PRO A 194 1.74 12.59 5.17
CA PRO A 194 2.79 13.49 5.63
C PRO A 194 3.35 13.04 6.98
N LEU A 195 4.62 13.33 7.23
CA LEU A 195 5.28 13.10 8.53
C LEU A 195 4.74 14.01 9.64
N ASP A 196 4.40 15.25 9.28
CA ASP A 196 3.85 16.22 10.21
C ASP A 196 2.62 16.94 9.63
N VAL A 197 1.98 17.74 10.49
CA VAL A 197 0.74 18.46 10.18
C VAL A 197 0.94 19.93 9.80
N ASN A 198 2.19 20.40 9.74
CA ASN A 198 2.51 21.81 9.55
C ASN A 198 2.83 22.12 8.08
N PRO A 199 2.22 23.14 7.47
CA PRO A 199 2.80 23.74 6.27
C PRO A 199 4.15 24.38 6.63
N PRO A 200 5.24 24.22 5.84
CA PRO A 200 5.27 23.69 4.47
C PRO A 200 5.53 22.17 4.36
N THR A 201 5.77 21.45 5.45
CA THR A 201 6.27 20.07 5.42
C THR A 201 5.33 19.13 4.68
N PHE A 202 4.02 19.13 4.97
CA PHE A 202 3.10 18.21 4.28
C PHE A 202 3.01 18.46 2.77
N HIS A 203 3.33 19.67 2.28
CA HIS A 203 3.40 19.90 0.83
C HIS A 203 4.61 19.23 0.21
N LYS A 204 5.75 19.21 0.90
CA LYS A 204 6.93 18.47 0.48
C LYS A 204 6.65 16.96 0.47
N GLU A 205 5.92 16.47 1.48
CA GLU A 205 5.59 15.05 1.63
C GLU A 205 4.44 14.57 0.74
N PHE A 206 3.74 15.46 0.03
CA PHE A 206 2.78 15.10 -1.03
C PHE A 206 3.54 14.71 -2.32
N SER A 207 4.41 13.71 -2.20
CA SER A 207 5.27 13.17 -3.26
C SER A 207 5.32 11.64 -3.15
N VAL A 208 5.01 10.96 -4.26
CA VAL A 208 5.10 9.50 -4.34
C VAL A 208 6.53 9.04 -4.17
N HIS A 209 7.49 9.78 -4.74
CA HIS A 209 8.91 9.49 -4.63
C HIS A 209 9.39 9.50 -3.17
N ARG A 210 9.05 10.55 -2.40
CA ARG A 210 9.42 10.63 -0.98
C ARG A 210 8.73 9.59 -0.14
N ASN A 211 7.45 9.30 -0.43
CA ASN A 211 6.75 8.20 0.25
C ASN A 211 7.45 6.86 0.01
N PHE A 212 7.79 6.56 -1.24
CA PHE A 212 8.52 5.34 -1.58
C PHE A 212 9.83 5.23 -0.79
N PHE A 213 10.62 6.30 -0.70
CA PHE A 213 11.88 6.27 0.05
C PHE A 213 11.68 6.00 1.53
N ARG A 214 10.66 6.61 2.17
CA ARG A 214 10.36 6.36 3.58
C ARG A 214 9.98 4.91 3.82
N GLU A 215 9.02 4.40 3.04
CA GLU A 215 8.59 3.00 3.15
C GLU A 215 9.73 2.03 2.82
N TYR A 216 10.62 2.37 1.88
CA TYR A 216 11.78 1.55 1.53
C TYR A 216 12.72 1.36 2.72
N ILE A 217 13.04 2.43 3.47
CA ILE A 217 13.90 2.31 4.65
C ILE A 217 13.18 1.75 5.86
N GLU A 218 11.93 2.16 6.10
CA GLU A 218 11.12 1.72 7.23
C GLU A 218 10.91 0.21 7.13
N GLU A 219 10.37 -0.26 5.99
CA GLU A 219 10.00 -1.66 5.85
C GLU A 219 11.18 -2.59 5.62
N LEU A 220 12.23 -2.17 4.89
CA LEU A 220 13.30 -3.10 4.49
C LEU A 220 14.51 -3.05 5.43
N TYR A 221 14.66 -2.00 6.24
CA TYR A 221 15.79 -1.82 7.17
C TYR A 221 15.34 -1.57 8.62
N SER A 222 14.03 -1.72 8.92
CA SER A 222 13.44 -1.56 10.27
C SER A 222 13.79 -0.22 10.94
N VAL A 223 13.75 0.87 10.16
CA VAL A 223 14.00 2.23 10.65
C VAL A 223 12.69 2.88 11.09
N ASP A 224 12.18 2.48 12.26
CA ASP A 224 10.91 2.96 12.82
C ASP A 224 10.90 4.49 13.15
N GLU A 225 12.02 5.20 12.96
CA GLU A 225 12.18 6.61 13.35
C GLU A 225 11.33 7.59 12.52
N TYR A 226 10.76 7.13 11.41
CA TYR A 226 9.88 7.90 10.54
C TYR A 226 8.39 7.69 10.85
N GLU A 227 8.01 6.66 11.62
CA GLU A 227 6.61 6.43 12.05
C GLU A 227 6.17 7.39 13.17
N ILE A 228 7.12 7.85 14.01
CA ILE A 228 6.83 8.56 15.26
C ILE A 228 7.50 9.94 15.24
N GLY A 229 6.72 11.00 15.02
CA GLY A 229 7.14 12.41 14.92
C GLY A 229 7.74 13.04 16.20
N THR A 230 8.64 12.34 16.87
CA THR A 230 9.24 12.71 18.16
C THR A 230 10.70 13.16 18.05
N LYS A 231 11.33 12.97 16.88
CA LYS A 231 12.68 13.48 16.57
C LYS A 231 12.61 14.40 15.34
N PRO A 232 13.49 15.40 15.20
CA PRO A 232 13.63 16.09 13.94
C PRO A 232 14.01 15.06 12.88
N HIS A 233 13.12 14.84 11.92
CA HIS A 233 13.37 13.88 10.84
C HIS A 233 14.54 14.40 10.00
N HIS A 234 15.55 13.56 9.81
CA HIS A 234 16.54 13.78 8.77
C HIS A 234 15.82 13.72 7.40
N ASP A 235 16.37 14.38 6.38
CA ASP A 235 15.78 14.24 5.06
C ASP A 235 15.98 12.79 4.60
N VAL A 236 14.89 12.11 4.23
CA VAL A 236 14.92 10.69 3.82
C VAL A 236 15.90 10.45 2.66
N GLU A 237 16.13 11.46 1.82
CA GLU A 237 17.05 11.40 0.69
C GLU A 237 18.53 11.39 1.12
N GLU A 238 18.83 11.76 2.37
CA GLU A 238 20.17 11.73 2.94
C GLU A 238 20.48 10.40 3.65
N GLU A 239 19.50 9.50 3.77
CA GLU A 239 19.72 8.19 4.38
C GLU A 239 20.66 7.33 3.51
N PRO A 240 21.65 6.64 4.10
CA PRO A 240 22.65 5.89 3.35
C PRO A 240 22.06 4.87 2.35
N GLU A 241 20.96 4.21 2.71
CA GLU A 241 20.26 3.23 1.91
C GLU A 241 19.59 3.87 0.68
N ILE A 242 19.07 5.10 0.84
CA ILE A 242 18.48 5.87 -0.25
C ILE A 242 19.53 6.43 -1.18
N VAL A 243 20.66 6.92 -0.64
CA VAL A 243 21.79 7.36 -1.47
C VAL A 243 22.28 6.21 -2.36
N GLN A 244 22.46 5.01 -1.80
CA GLN A 244 22.85 3.81 -2.57
C GLN A 244 21.81 3.43 -3.62
N LEU A 245 20.51 3.48 -3.28
CA LEU A 245 19.46 3.23 -4.25
C LEU A 245 19.49 4.23 -5.41
N ILE A 246 19.67 5.52 -5.12
CA ILE A 246 19.80 6.58 -6.13
C ILE A 246 21.02 6.33 -7.03
N GLU A 247 22.17 5.93 -6.46
CA GLU A 247 23.34 5.54 -7.24
C GLU A 247 23.06 4.35 -8.17
N ALA A 248 22.35 3.33 -7.68
CA ALA A 248 21.95 2.17 -8.49
C ALA A 248 20.96 2.55 -9.62
N LEU A 249 20.04 3.46 -9.36
CA LEU A 249 19.13 4.02 -10.37
C LEU A 249 19.90 4.80 -11.44
N ASN A 250 20.82 5.67 -11.03
CA ASN A 250 21.65 6.48 -11.93
C ASN A 250 22.61 5.63 -12.78
N ALA A 251 23.11 4.53 -12.20
CA ALA A 251 23.97 3.58 -12.91
C ALA A 251 23.19 2.65 -13.87
N GLY A 252 21.84 2.68 -13.85
CA GLY A 252 20.99 1.78 -14.65
C GLY A 252 20.98 0.33 -14.16
N VAL A 253 21.49 0.07 -12.96
CA VAL A 253 21.46 -1.24 -12.29
C VAL A 253 20.03 -1.56 -11.80
N ALA A 254 19.32 -0.51 -11.37
CA ALA A 254 17.91 -0.55 -11.03
C ALA A 254 17.12 0.46 -11.88
N SER A 255 15.80 0.31 -11.89
CA SER A 255 14.88 1.30 -12.46
C SER A 255 13.63 1.37 -11.61
N LEU A 256 13.12 2.57 -11.38
CA LEU A 256 11.92 2.82 -10.59
C LEU A 256 10.83 3.40 -11.48
N TYR A 257 9.67 2.76 -11.51
CA TYR A 257 8.59 3.10 -12.43
C TYR A 257 7.26 3.34 -11.72
N TYR A 258 6.46 4.27 -12.24
CA TYR A 258 5.03 4.37 -11.96
C TYR A 258 4.26 3.42 -12.89
N THR A 259 3.45 2.52 -12.32
CA THR A 259 2.79 1.44 -13.08
C THR A 259 1.28 1.64 -13.20
N GLY A 260 0.66 2.40 -12.29
CA GLY A 260 -0.75 2.77 -12.36
C GLY A 260 -1.37 3.03 -11.00
N ILE A 261 -2.69 3.17 -10.96
CA ILE A 261 -3.47 3.25 -9.72
C ILE A 261 -4.34 2.00 -9.63
N SER A 262 -4.50 1.45 -8.44
CA SER A 262 -5.46 0.40 -8.15
C SER A 262 -6.49 0.88 -7.13
N VAL A 263 -7.70 0.31 -7.14
CA VAL A 263 -8.72 0.57 -6.10
C VAL A 263 -9.34 -0.76 -5.70
N ASN A 264 -9.05 -1.20 -4.48
CA ASN A 264 -9.61 -2.42 -3.91
C ASN A 264 -11.13 -2.26 -3.78
N LEU A 265 -11.90 -3.13 -4.45
CA LEU A 265 -13.36 -3.01 -4.47
C LEU A 265 -14.00 -3.49 -3.17
N LEU A 266 -13.26 -4.10 -2.24
CA LEU A 266 -13.75 -4.54 -0.92
C LEU A 266 -13.80 -3.39 0.09
N ASN A 267 -12.76 -2.55 0.14
CA ASN A 267 -12.66 -1.40 1.06
C ASN A 267 -12.73 -0.04 0.36
N LEU A 268 -12.76 -0.01 -0.97
CA LEU A 268 -12.87 1.20 -1.81
C LEU A 268 -11.71 2.19 -1.57
N ARG A 269 -10.53 1.67 -1.25
CA ARG A 269 -9.31 2.44 -0.99
C ARG A 269 -8.34 2.36 -2.18
N PRO A 270 -7.82 3.51 -2.67
CA PRO A 270 -6.88 3.52 -3.77
C PRO A 270 -5.43 3.27 -3.31
N GLU A 271 -4.63 2.68 -4.18
CA GLU A 271 -3.18 2.60 -4.04
C GLU A 271 -2.48 3.03 -5.33
N ILE A 272 -1.42 3.82 -5.19
CA ILE A 272 -0.49 4.17 -6.27
C ILE A 272 0.51 3.02 -6.38
N CYS A 273 0.57 2.39 -7.54
CA CYS A 273 1.43 1.23 -7.78
C CYS A 273 2.73 1.67 -8.47
N THR A 274 3.85 1.16 -7.95
CA THR A 274 5.19 1.40 -8.47
C THR A 274 5.95 0.08 -8.63
N LEU A 275 7.05 0.12 -9.38
CA LEU A 275 7.93 -1.02 -9.62
C LEU A 275 9.38 -0.59 -9.44
N LEU A 276 10.10 -1.23 -8.53
CA LEU A 276 11.56 -1.22 -8.49
C LEU A 276 12.08 -2.46 -9.21
N PHE A 277 12.60 -2.28 -10.42
CA PHE A 277 13.14 -3.36 -11.25
C PHE A 277 14.66 -3.40 -11.21
N ILE A 278 15.19 -4.46 -10.59
CA ILE A 278 16.62 -4.64 -10.30
C ILE A 278 17.19 -5.69 -11.25
N ARG A 279 18.13 -5.29 -12.11
CA ARG A 279 18.67 -6.15 -13.18
C ARG A 279 19.85 -6.98 -12.73
N ASP A 280 20.46 -6.59 -11.62
CA ASP A 280 21.61 -7.27 -11.06
C ASP A 280 21.15 -8.41 -10.14
N PRO A 281 21.41 -9.68 -10.51
CA PRO A 281 21.01 -10.84 -9.71
C PRO A 281 21.74 -10.92 -8.36
N ASP A 282 22.89 -10.25 -8.23
CA ASP A 282 23.69 -10.22 -7.02
C ASP A 282 23.32 -9.07 -6.07
N TRP A 283 22.45 -8.15 -6.50
CA TRP A 283 22.05 -6.97 -5.72
C TRP A 283 21.59 -7.35 -4.30
N TYR A 284 20.63 -8.28 -4.18
CA TYR A 284 20.07 -8.66 -2.88
C TYR A 284 21.12 -9.25 -1.94
N ARG A 285 22.09 -10.00 -2.47
CA ARG A 285 23.18 -10.58 -1.68
C ARG A 285 24.12 -9.48 -1.18
N ARG A 286 24.38 -8.45 -1.99
CA ARG A 286 25.20 -7.30 -1.60
C ARG A 286 24.51 -6.43 -0.57
N GLU A 287 23.23 -6.12 -0.77
CA GLU A 287 22.42 -5.37 0.21
C GLU A 287 22.47 -6.05 1.57
N LEU A 288 22.23 -7.37 1.63
CA LEU A 288 22.35 -8.13 2.87
C LEU A 288 23.75 -8.02 3.50
N ALA A 289 24.80 -8.13 2.70
CA ALA A 289 26.18 -8.07 3.17
C ALA A 289 26.65 -6.67 3.59
N GLU A 290 26.09 -5.61 3.00
CA GLU A 290 26.38 -4.21 3.33
C GLU A 290 25.61 -3.78 4.57
N ALA A 291 24.34 -4.18 4.67
CA ALA A 291 23.48 -3.95 5.82
C ALA A 291 24.06 -4.59 7.10
N ASP A 292 24.65 -5.78 6.99
CA ASP A 292 25.38 -6.43 8.10
C ASP A 292 26.62 -5.63 8.55
N LYS A 293 27.27 -4.89 7.65
CA LYS A 293 28.47 -4.09 7.96
C LYS A 293 28.13 -2.71 8.50
N SER A 294 27.03 -2.11 8.06
CA SER A 294 26.60 -0.75 8.44
C SER A 294 25.90 -0.72 9.81
N GLY A 295 25.53 -1.87 10.37
CA GLY A 295 24.78 -1.96 11.63
C GLY A 295 23.28 -1.68 11.47
N ARG A 296 22.80 -1.52 10.24
CA ARG A 296 21.37 -1.43 9.87
C ARG A 296 21.04 -2.59 8.93
N PRO A 297 20.85 -3.81 9.45
CA PRO A 297 20.64 -5.00 8.64
C PRO A 297 19.32 -4.92 7.87
N TRP A 298 19.28 -5.50 6.66
CA TRP A 298 18.03 -5.71 5.95
C TRP A 298 17.12 -6.57 6.82
N ARG A 299 16.07 -5.97 7.33
CA ARG A 299 15.14 -6.58 8.25
C ARG A 299 13.77 -6.02 7.96
N MET A 300 12.88 -6.92 7.58
CA MET A 300 11.48 -6.58 7.41
C MET A 300 10.93 -6.01 8.71
N ALA A 301 10.27 -4.85 8.64
CA ALA A 301 9.63 -4.20 9.79
C ALA A 301 8.57 -5.08 10.46
N TRP A 302 8.10 -4.64 11.62
CA TRP A 302 7.10 -5.33 12.45
C TRP A 302 5.79 -5.65 11.72
N GLU A 303 5.48 -4.91 10.66
CA GLU A 303 4.32 -5.15 9.78
C GLU A 303 4.36 -6.51 9.07
N TRP A 304 5.53 -7.15 9.01
CA TRP A 304 5.77 -8.40 8.30
C TRP A 304 6.11 -9.53 9.27
N LEU A 305 5.73 -10.76 8.91
CA LEU A 305 6.13 -11.93 9.69
C LEU A 305 7.67 -12.08 9.68
N GLY A 306 8.29 -11.85 10.84
CA GLY A 306 9.73 -11.97 11.06
C GLY A 306 10.22 -13.42 11.12
N ARG A 307 11.54 -13.58 10.93
CA ARG A 307 12.19 -14.87 10.62
C ARG A 307 12.23 -15.92 11.74
N GLU A 308 11.87 -15.62 12.99
CA GLU A 308 12.39 -16.45 14.09
C GLU A 308 11.44 -17.44 14.77
N ASN A 309 10.14 -17.21 15.05
CA ASN A 309 9.41 -18.24 15.82
C ASN A 309 7.88 -18.32 15.65
N GLU A 310 7.22 -17.44 14.88
CA GLU A 310 5.78 -17.24 15.10
C GLU A 310 4.84 -17.97 14.14
N TYR A 311 5.30 -18.44 12.98
CA TYR A 311 4.44 -19.25 12.10
C TYR A 311 5.26 -20.23 11.27
N ARG A 312 5.07 -21.53 11.52
CA ARG A 312 5.34 -22.56 10.50
C ARG A 312 4.08 -22.66 9.66
N LEU A 313 4.16 -22.37 8.36
CA LEU A 313 3.09 -22.78 7.43
C LEU A 313 2.80 -24.27 7.65
N PRO A 314 1.54 -24.72 7.53
CA PRO A 314 1.17 -26.13 7.73
C PRO A 314 2.01 -27.12 6.89
N SER A 315 2.65 -26.62 5.82
CA SER A 315 3.53 -27.38 4.92
C SER A 315 4.98 -27.55 5.40
N GLY A 316 5.39 -26.92 6.51
CA GLY A 316 6.77 -26.98 7.01
C GLY A 316 7.81 -26.24 6.16
N ARG A 317 7.40 -25.44 5.17
CA ARG A 317 8.31 -24.60 4.37
C ARG A 317 8.77 -23.38 5.18
N GLN A 318 10.07 -23.06 5.12
CA GLN A 318 10.58 -21.76 5.57
C GLN A 318 9.99 -20.66 4.67
N HIS A 319 9.67 -19.50 5.25
CA HIS A 319 9.25 -18.33 4.49
C HIS A 319 10.36 -17.92 3.54
N GLN A 320 10.14 -18.11 2.23
CA GLN A 320 10.87 -17.39 1.21
C GLN A 320 10.08 -16.12 0.94
N TYR A 321 10.70 -14.98 1.22
CA TYR A 321 10.20 -13.63 0.88
C TYR A 321 10.18 -13.39 -0.63
N LEU A 322 10.68 -14.34 -1.41
CA LEU A 322 10.85 -14.24 -2.84
C LEU A 322 9.89 -15.21 -3.52
N PHE A 323 9.01 -14.65 -4.34
CA PHE A 323 8.12 -15.42 -5.21
C PHE A 323 8.78 -15.56 -6.60
N PRO A 324 9.16 -16.79 -7.01
CA PRO A 324 9.97 -17.00 -8.20
C PRO A 324 9.15 -17.06 -9.48
N LEU A 325 9.62 -16.32 -10.48
CA LEU A 325 9.15 -16.29 -11.86
C LEU A 325 10.19 -16.89 -12.82
N ASN A 326 9.71 -17.37 -13.97
CA ASN A 326 10.57 -17.74 -15.09
C ASN A 326 10.91 -16.51 -15.95
N GLU A 327 11.65 -16.73 -17.05
CA GLU A 327 12.09 -15.67 -17.99
C GLU A 327 10.94 -14.95 -18.71
N ASN A 328 9.75 -15.57 -18.76
CA ASN A 328 8.54 -14.99 -19.35
C ASN A 328 7.66 -14.29 -18.29
N PHE A 329 8.20 -14.11 -17.08
CA PHE A 329 7.48 -13.58 -15.93
C PHE A 329 6.22 -14.36 -15.58
N GLU A 330 6.28 -15.70 -15.68
CA GLU A 330 5.23 -16.60 -15.20
C GLU A 330 5.71 -17.35 -13.95
N PRO A 331 4.81 -17.73 -13.03
CA PRO A 331 5.15 -18.50 -11.84
C PRO A 331 5.93 -19.76 -12.20
N ARG A 332 7.08 -20.00 -11.54
CA ARG A 332 7.79 -21.28 -11.72
C ARG A 332 6.97 -22.47 -11.25
N ILE A 333 6.12 -22.24 -10.25
CA ILE A 333 5.15 -23.21 -9.75
C ILE A 333 3.76 -22.72 -10.14
N PRO A 334 3.09 -23.37 -11.10
CA PRO A 334 1.71 -23.05 -11.44
C PRO A 334 0.78 -23.19 -10.23
N HIS A 335 -0.22 -22.31 -10.14
CA HIS A 335 -1.24 -22.32 -9.07
C HIS A 335 -0.70 -22.17 -7.63
N GLU A 336 0.45 -21.49 -7.47
CA GLU A 336 1.05 -21.21 -6.17
C GLU A 336 0.01 -20.63 -5.19
N PRO A 337 -0.21 -21.27 -4.03
CA PRO A 337 -1.15 -20.79 -3.01
C PRO A 337 -0.96 -19.33 -2.59
N MET A 338 0.27 -18.80 -2.62
CA MET A 338 0.59 -17.42 -2.21
C MET A 338 -0.11 -16.35 -3.04
N LEU A 339 -0.52 -16.66 -4.28
CA LEU A 339 -1.17 -15.70 -5.17
C LEU A 339 -2.70 -15.83 -5.23
N ARG A 340 -3.28 -16.74 -4.45
CA ARG A 340 -4.73 -16.95 -4.41
C ARG A 340 -5.42 -15.79 -3.69
N PRO A 341 -6.68 -15.45 -4.04
CA PRO A 341 -7.44 -14.40 -3.35
C PRO A 341 -7.55 -14.60 -1.82
N ALA A 342 -7.50 -15.84 -1.35
CA ALA A 342 -7.53 -16.17 0.08
C ALA A 342 -6.19 -15.95 0.82
N ALA A 343 -5.12 -15.59 0.11
CA ALA A 343 -3.78 -15.46 0.66
C ALA A 343 -3.01 -14.24 0.14
N LEU A 344 -3.59 -13.43 -0.76
CA LEU A 344 -2.95 -12.26 -1.37
C LEU A 344 -3.89 -11.08 -1.24
N ILE A 345 -3.37 -9.95 -0.77
CA ILE A 345 -4.15 -8.71 -0.71
C ILE A 345 -4.51 -8.27 -2.13
N PRO A 346 -5.77 -7.89 -2.42
CA PRO A 346 -6.16 -7.48 -3.78
C PRO A 346 -5.24 -6.41 -4.38
N ASN A 347 -4.82 -5.42 -3.58
CA ASN A 347 -3.88 -4.38 -4.01
C ASN A 347 -2.50 -4.92 -4.38
N ALA A 348 -1.95 -5.87 -3.63
CA ALA A 348 -0.71 -6.54 -4.00
C ALA A 348 -0.84 -7.27 -5.35
N ALA A 349 -1.99 -7.89 -5.62
CA ALA A 349 -2.25 -8.52 -6.90
C ALA A 349 -2.30 -7.51 -8.06
N ALA A 350 -2.92 -6.35 -7.86
CA ALA A 350 -2.93 -5.28 -8.83
C ALA A 350 -1.54 -4.69 -9.06
N ALA A 351 -0.77 -4.46 -7.99
CA ALA A 351 0.60 -3.96 -8.09
C ALA A 351 1.48 -4.90 -8.92
N ILE A 352 1.39 -6.22 -8.67
CA ILE A 352 2.10 -7.24 -9.47
C ILE A 352 1.63 -7.21 -10.93
N ASP A 353 0.32 -7.27 -11.20
CA ASP A 353 -0.21 -7.24 -12.56
C ASP A 353 0.25 -5.99 -13.33
N LEU A 354 0.20 -4.81 -12.71
CA LEU A 354 0.63 -3.55 -13.31
C LEU A 354 2.14 -3.52 -13.55
N ALA A 355 2.96 -4.00 -12.60
CA ALA A 355 4.41 -4.10 -12.76
C ALA A 355 4.79 -5.03 -13.92
N LEU A 356 4.12 -6.17 -14.05
CA LEU A 356 4.38 -7.13 -15.13
C LEU A 356 4.09 -6.56 -16.52
N ARG A 357 3.12 -5.65 -16.66
CA ARG A 357 2.84 -4.94 -17.92
C ARG A 357 3.94 -3.94 -18.32
N VAL A 358 4.78 -3.52 -17.39
CA VAL A 358 5.91 -2.60 -17.66
C VAL A 358 7.15 -3.36 -18.14
N VAL A 359 7.35 -4.60 -17.66
CA VAL A 359 8.55 -5.40 -17.95
C VAL A 359 8.37 -6.43 -19.06
N LYS A 360 7.13 -6.82 -19.37
CA LYS A 360 6.77 -7.59 -20.57
C LYS A 360 6.67 -6.67 -21.78
#